data_AF-A0A6M3K8U5-F1
#
_entry.id   AF-A0A6M3K8U5-F1
#
_cell.length_a   1.000
_cell.length_b   1.000
_cell.length_c   1.000
_cell.angle_alpha   90.00
_cell.angle_beta   90.00
_cell.angle_gamma   90.00
#
_symmetry.space_group_name_H-M   'P 1'
#
loop_
_entity.id
_entity.type
_entity.pdbx_description
1 polymer ?
#
loop_
_entity_poly.entity_id
_entity_poly.type
_entity_poly.pdbx_seq_one_letter_code
_entity_poly.pdbx_strand_id
1 'polypeptide(L)'
;MAVDYYGSEPLTKDKFRHDLMDSPPEIISVDCETVSLTNRRVLGFGIATSPEEAWYFKAGEPEIELVRPLLNNPKITKVFHNAIFDLRCMPGILDVETTNIADTNIMARLQGFRETKLFTFEDFTDKHTTPVEQILAAHGTKVMTDLPPMEVSRHCAQDVMATLALYHYLSKGVKDWGYLDFEMKALPIILKMSLRGLKVDAVELADQIAVYQAEKEGYLKACNSIEPFNPGSTVQVGYILSKRGNMLPIRRRKDKKTGKYVSKYVTDIVALEKINDPLATWVLNYRHTGKMLSTYLLPLLGEDRAYTEYNFDAVVGRISSARINMQNIPFKMRCIFLPDSGLFTTGDYSQEHLRILCYLSGDREMAKVYYDGEYEGDIHSKTARELNVSRDTAKTINYAIPYGATANTINEQGKLNNIKKASMFLDRWFETYRDAAAWLRAAQDYGVRHMWSLDTLFGRSIAMPEEYNRQGELNIESVKRKAVNYPILGTDGEVMKRAVIICNDRDLPLAVTVHDSITCDGDIEFPIDSLENITPFRIPFIVKKTFRWE
;
A
#
# COMPACT_ATOMS: atom_id res chain seq x y z
N MET A 1 8.62 37.70 17.63
CA MET A 1 7.79 36.60 17.12
C MET A 1 8.65 35.36 17.22
N ALA A 2 8.14 34.28 17.79
CA ALA A 2 8.83 33.00 17.89
C ALA A 2 8.70 32.23 16.56
N VAL A 3 9.08 32.90 15.46
CA VAL A 3 9.00 32.40 14.08
C VAL A 3 10.37 32.58 13.46
N ASP A 4 10.94 31.48 12.98
CA ASP A 4 12.18 31.54 12.19
C ASP A 4 11.82 31.83 10.73
N TYR A 5 12.59 32.70 10.08
CA TYR A 5 12.35 33.12 8.71
C TYR A 5 13.61 32.91 7.87
N TYR A 6 13.42 32.33 6.70
CA TYR A 6 14.47 32.02 5.73
C TYR A 6 14.09 32.69 4.41
N GLY A 7 14.81 33.74 4.06
CA GLY A 7 14.65 34.46 2.79
C GLY A 7 15.74 35.52 2.63
N SER A 8 15.79 36.18 1.48
CA SER A 8 16.85 37.16 1.17
C SER A 8 16.70 38.48 1.94
N GLU A 9 15.48 38.84 2.35
CA GLU A 9 15.19 40.08 3.06
C GLU A 9 15.02 39.86 4.57
N PRO A 10 15.27 40.86 5.43
CA PRO A 10 15.00 40.74 6.86
C PRO A 10 13.49 40.57 7.15
N LEU A 11 13.16 39.71 8.13
CA LEU A 11 11.78 39.58 8.61
C LEU A 11 11.31 40.89 9.28
N THR A 12 10.28 41.51 8.71
CA THR A 12 9.52 42.61 9.34
C THR A 12 8.11 42.16 9.69
N LYS A 13 7.45 42.89 10.61
CA LYS A 13 6.03 42.62 10.93
C LYS A 13 5.13 42.83 9.72
N ASP A 14 5.43 43.84 8.90
CA ASP A 14 4.64 44.15 7.71
C ASP A 14 4.79 43.06 6.66
N LYS A 15 6.01 42.53 6.45
CA LYS A 15 6.23 41.38 5.56
C LYS A 15 5.49 40.13 6.04
N PHE A 16 5.59 39.79 7.33
CA PHE A 16 4.85 38.67 7.92
C PHE A 16 3.35 38.79 7.67
N ARG A 17 2.77 39.98 7.92
CA ARG A 17 1.35 40.22 7.71
C ARG A 17 0.98 40.17 6.22
N HIS A 18 1.77 40.81 5.37
CA HIS A 18 1.51 40.86 3.94
C HIS A 18 1.49 39.46 3.32
N ASP A 19 2.55 38.67 3.55
CA ASP A 19 2.78 37.40 2.85
C ASP A 19 1.90 36.26 3.38
N LEU A 20 1.47 36.31 4.64
CA LEU A 20 0.72 35.22 5.27
C LEU A 20 -0.73 35.55 5.61
N MET A 21 -1.11 36.83 5.65
CA MET A 21 -2.44 37.26 6.11
C MET A 21 -3.17 38.13 5.10
N ASP A 22 -2.57 39.24 4.69
CA ASP A 22 -3.25 40.28 3.93
C ASP A 22 -3.33 39.94 2.43
N SER A 23 -2.29 39.32 1.86
CA SER A 23 -2.23 38.93 0.46
C SER A 23 -1.43 37.63 0.24
N PRO A 24 -1.81 36.52 0.88
CA PRO A 24 -1.10 35.25 0.70
C PRO A 24 -1.22 34.72 -0.73
N PRO A 25 -0.22 33.96 -1.22
CA PRO A 25 -0.30 33.34 -2.53
C PRO A 25 -1.40 32.27 -2.57
N GLU A 26 -1.88 31.96 -3.78
CA GLU A 26 -2.90 30.91 -3.99
C GLU A 26 -2.36 29.50 -3.75
N ILE A 27 -1.02 29.34 -3.70
CA ILE A 27 -0.33 28.07 -3.50
C ILE A 27 0.79 28.31 -2.48
N ILE A 28 0.79 27.49 -1.43
CA ILE A 28 1.86 27.41 -0.43
C ILE A 28 2.29 25.96 -0.29
N SER A 29 3.51 25.72 0.19
CA SER A 29 3.89 24.38 0.64
C SER A 29 3.95 24.32 2.16
N VAL A 30 3.65 23.15 2.72
CA VAL A 30 3.62 22.89 4.16
C VAL A 30 4.33 21.56 4.44
N ASP A 31 5.06 21.51 5.55
CA ASP A 31 5.75 20.33 6.05
C ASP A 31 5.78 20.38 7.59
N CYS A 32 5.75 19.24 8.27
CA CYS A 32 5.83 19.20 9.73
C CYS A 32 7.02 18.38 10.25
N GLU A 33 7.62 18.90 11.31
CA GLU A 33 8.71 18.22 12.00
C GLU A 33 8.19 17.49 13.23
N THR A 34 8.62 16.25 13.41
CA THR A 34 8.20 15.39 14.54
C THR A 34 9.40 14.85 15.30
N VAL A 35 9.21 14.34 16.52
CA VAL A 35 10.30 13.73 17.31
C VAL A 35 10.99 12.60 16.53
N SER A 36 10.21 11.74 15.87
CA SER A 36 10.68 10.70 14.95
C SER A 36 9.52 10.16 14.09
N LEU A 37 9.84 9.29 13.13
CA LEU A 37 8.83 8.58 12.32
C LEU A 37 7.80 7.79 13.14
N THR A 38 8.16 7.35 14.36
CA THR A 38 7.28 6.60 15.26
C THR A 38 6.66 7.48 16.34
N ASN A 39 7.42 8.44 16.87
CA ASN A 39 6.91 9.44 17.81
C ASN A 39 6.53 10.71 17.06
N ARG A 40 5.28 10.72 16.58
CA ARG A 40 4.70 11.79 15.75
C ARG A 40 4.33 13.06 16.51
N ARG A 41 4.86 13.29 17.71
CA ARG A 41 4.66 14.56 18.41
C ARG A 41 5.33 15.67 17.60
N VAL A 42 4.53 16.63 17.14
CA VAL A 42 4.96 17.76 16.33
C VAL A 42 5.86 18.70 17.13
N LEU A 43 6.98 19.11 16.53
CA LEU A 43 7.95 20.08 17.04
C LEU A 43 7.71 21.48 16.45
N GLY A 44 7.19 21.51 15.23
CA GLY A 44 6.82 22.71 14.50
C GLY A 44 6.44 22.35 13.06
N PHE A 45 6.11 23.35 12.26
CA PHE A 45 5.82 23.19 10.85
C PHE A 45 6.33 24.38 10.05
N GLY A 46 6.67 24.12 8.79
CA GLY A 46 7.12 25.09 7.81
C GLY A 46 5.98 25.52 6.91
N ILE A 47 6.05 26.76 6.43
CA ILE A 47 5.27 27.25 5.28
C ILE A 47 6.27 27.87 4.31
N ALA A 48 6.16 27.58 3.01
CA ALA A 48 6.79 28.40 1.97
C ALA A 48 5.71 29.09 1.13
N THR A 49 5.87 30.39 0.91
CA THR A 49 5.02 31.19 -0.01
C THR A 49 5.69 31.37 -1.37
N SER A 50 6.99 31.10 -1.47
CA SER A 50 7.74 31.00 -2.71
C SER A 50 8.86 29.97 -2.56
N PRO A 51 9.47 29.50 -3.67
CA PRO A 51 10.67 28.67 -3.61
C PRO A 51 11.88 29.29 -2.90
N GLU A 52 11.86 30.59 -2.59
CA GLU A 52 12.97 31.33 -1.98
C GLU A 52 12.69 31.78 -0.54
N GLU A 53 11.45 31.63 -0.05
CA GLU A 53 11.02 32.16 1.24
C GLU A 53 10.23 31.14 2.04
N ALA A 54 10.64 30.92 3.29
CA ALA A 54 9.98 30.02 4.23
C ALA A 54 9.92 30.56 5.66
N TRP A 55 8.88 30.16 6.37
CA TRP A 55 8.60 30.47 7.77
C TRP A 55 8.47 29.17 8.55
N TYR A 56 9.12 29.07 9.70
CA TYR A 56 8.98 27.95 10.61
C TYR A 56 8.27 28.38 11.90
N PHE A 57 7.18 27.68 12.21
CA PHE A 57 6.35 27.90 13.39
C PHE A 57 6.59 26.77 14.38
N LYS A 58 7.15 27.11 15.54
CA LYS A 58 7.38 26.13 16.60
C LYS A 58 6.07 25.73 17.28
N ALA A 59 5.89 24.43 17.52
CA ALA A 59 4.70 23.90 18.16
C ALA A 59 4.49 24.49 19.56
N GLY A 60 3.25 24.92 19.84
CA GLY A 60 2.85 25.50 21.12
C GLY A 60 3.03 27.01 21.24
N GLU A 61 3.65 27.67 20.26
CA GLU A 61 3.75 29.13 20.23
C GLU A 61 2.45 29.78 19.69
N PRO A 62 2.05 30.97 20.20
CA PRO A 62 0.79 31.61 19.84
C PRO A 62 0.70 32.04 18.38
N GLU A 63 1.83 32.21 17.68
CA GLU A 63 1.87 32.59 16.26
C GLU A 63 1.20 31.56 15.34
N ILE A 64 1.05 30.30 15.76
CA ILE A 64 0.29 29.29 15.01
C ILE A 64 -1.16 29.74 14.77
N GLU A 65 -1.78 30.38 15.76
CA GLU A 65 -3.16 30.86 15.65
C GLU A 65 -3.30 31.98 14.62
N LEU A 66 -2.22 32.73 14.35
CA LEU A 66 -2.21 33.79 13.33
C LEU A 66 -2.27 33.21 11.91
N VAL A 67 -1.66 32.05 11.68
CA VAL A 67 -1.60 31.39 10.36
C VAL A 67 -2.62 30.27 10.18
N ARG A 68 -3.35 29.90 11.23
CA ARG A 68 -4.46 28.94 11.14
C ARG A 68 -5.49 29.31 10.05
N PRO A 69 -5.92 30.58 9.88
CA PRO A 69 -6.83 30.96 8.80
C PRO A 69 -6.24 30.69 7.40
N LEU A 70 -4.93 30.89 7.23
CA LEU A 70 -4.22 30.62 5.98
C LEU A 70 -4.25 29.12 5.64
N LEU A 71 -3.86 28.27 6.61
CA LEU A 71 -3.80 26.82 6.45
C LEU A 71 -5.17 26.22 6.13
N ASN A 72 -6.23 26.74 6.74
CA ASN A 72 -7.60 26.25 6.57
C ASN A 72 -8.39 26.97 5.46
N ASN A 73 -7.76 27.84 4.68
CA ASN A 73 -8.43 28.52 3.58
C ASN A 73 -8.60 27.58 2.37
N PRO A 74 -9.83 27.21 1.96
CA PRO A 74 -10.06 26.29 0.85
C PRO A 74 -9.64 26.86 -0.51
N LYS A 75 -9.47 28.19 -0.62
CA LYS A 75 -9.00 28.85 -1.85
C LYS A 75 -7.49 28.74 -2.06
N ILE A 76 -6.75 28.36 -1.02
CA ILE A 76 -5.29 28.23 -1.07
C ILE A 76 -4.94 26.75 -1.14
N THR A 77 -4.14 26.37 -2.12
CA THR A 77 -3.61 25.02 -2.26
C THR A 77 -2.44 24.83 -1.30
N LYS A 78 -2.50 23.82 -0.44
CA LYS A 78 -1.39 23.41 0.43
C LYS A 78 -0.69 22.23 -0.23
N VAL A 79 0.53 22.47 -0.67
CA VAL A 79 1.39 21.48 -1.32
C VAL A 79 2.22 20.78 -0.25
N PHE A 80 2.20 19.46 -0.25
CA PHE A 80 3.05 18.64 0.59
C PHE A 80 3.95 17.75 -0.26
N HIS A 81 4.92 17.13 0.38
CA HIS A 81 5.64 16.00 -0.16
C HIS A 81 5.36 14.80 0.75
N ASN A 82 4.44 13.91 0.36
CA ASN A 82 3.84 12.87 1.22
C ASN A 82 2.83 13.39 2.27
N ALA A 83 1.78 14.07 1.79
CA ALA A 83 0.79 14.80 2.59
C ALA A 83 0.17 13.96 3.72
N ILE A 84 -0.05 12.66 3.49
CA ILE A 84 -0.73 11.78 4.46
C ILE A 84 0.04 11.64 5.79
N PHE A 85 1.36 11.89 5.78
CA PHE A 85 2.16 11.93 7.00
C PHE A 85 1.87 13.21 7.78
N ASP A 86 2.00 14.37 7.14
CA ASP A 86 1.84 15.68 7.76
C ASP A 86 0.43 15.89 8.30
N LEU A 87 -0.58 15.59 7.49
CA LEU A 87 -1.98 15.74 7.82
C LEU A 87 -2.38 14.88 9.03
N ARG A 88 -1.72 13.73 9.21
CA ARG A 88 -1.93 12.87 10.38
C ARG A 88 -1.33 13.45 11.66
N CYS A 89 -0.22 14.15 11.54
CA CYS A 89 0.48 14.75 12.67
C CYS A 89 -0.17 16.07 13.11
N MET A 90 -0.91 16.73 12.22
CA MET A 90 -1.42 18.09 12.42
C MET A 90 -2.96 18.27 12.50
N PRO A 91 -3.78 17.32 13.03
CA PRO A 91 -5.24 17.46 13.01
C PRO A 91 -5.76 18.66 13.83
N GLY A 92 -4.96 19.18 14.77
CA GLY A 92 -5.28 20.37 15.57
C GLY A 92 -4.77 21.69 14.97
N ILE A 93 -4.11 21.67 13.82
CA ILE A 93 -3.55 22.86 13.13
C ILE A 93 -4.26 23.06 11.79
N LEU A 94 -4.47 21.96 11.06
CA LEU A 94 -5.07 21.95 9.73
C LEU A 94 -6.22 20.95 9.69
N ASP A 95 -7.36 21.40 9.20
CA ASP A 95 -8.54 20.60 8.93
C ASP A 95 -8.45 19.99 7.53
N VAL A 96 -8.22 18.67 7.49
CA VAL A 96 -8.02 17.94 6.25
C VAL A 96 -9.27 17.93 5.35
N GLU A 97 -10.46 18.19 5.91
CA GLU A 97 -11.72 18.16 5.16
C GLU A 97 -11.93 19.42 4.31
N THR A 98 -11.45 20.56 4.79
CA THR A 98 -11.61 21.86 4.15
C THR A 98 -10.36 22.32 3.41
N THR A 99 -9.27 21.59 3.56
CA THR A 99 -7.97 21.91 2.97
C THR A 99 -7.88 21.41 1.53
N ASN A 100 -7.71 22.35 0.60
CA ASN A 100 -7.26 22.03 -0.75
C ASN A 100 -5.79 21.57 -0.73
N ILE A 101 -5.53 20.32 -1.09
CA ILE A 101 -4.24 19.64 -0.94
C ILE A 101 -3.66 19.31 -2.32
N ALA A 102 -2.35 19.43 -2.45
CA ALA A 102 -1.57 18.79 -3.52
C ALA A 102 -0.41 17.99 -2.92
N ASP A 103 -0.01 16.90 -3.57
CA ASP A 103 1.09 16.05 -3.10
C ASP A 103 2.10 15.79 -4.23
N THR A 104 3.30 16.36 -4.07
CA THR A 104 4.38 16.23 -5.06
C THR A 104 4.92 14.80 -5.18
N ASN A 105 4.81 13.97 -4.13
CA ASN A 105 5.18 12.56 -4.22
C ASN A 105 4.23 11.81 -5.17
N ILE A 106 2.92 12.06 -5.06
CA ILE A 106 1.93 11.47 -5.97
C ILE A 106 2.15 11.98 -7.40
N MET A 107 2.35 13.29 -7.56
CA MET A 107 2.63 13.90 -8.88
C MET A 107 3.87 13.28 -9.55
N ALA A 108 4.95 13.06 -8.79
CA ALA A 108 6.16 12.44 -9.31
C ALA A 108 5.92 10.98 -9.72
N ARG A 109 5.21 10.21 -8.90
CA ARG A 109 4.91 8.81 -9.21
C ARG A 109 4.07 8.65 -10.48
N LEU A 110 3.09 9.53 -10.69
CA LEU A 110 2.28 9.55 -11.93
C LEU A 110 3.09 9.84 -13.18
N GLN A 111 4.22 10.55 -13.04
CA GLN A 111 5.15 10.84 -14.14
C GLN A 111 6.23 9.76 -14.30
N GLY A 112 6.18 8.67 -13.53
CA GLY A 112 7.05 7.51 -13.68
C GLY A 112 8.34 7.55 -12.86
N PHE A 113 8.52 8.55 -11.98
CA PHE A 113 9.68 8.62 -11.10
C PHE A 113 9.69 7.43 -10.12
N ARG A 114 10.80 6.69 -10.09
CA ARG A 114 10.94 5.48 -9.26
C ARG A 114 11.32 5.79 -7.82
N GLU A 115 12.31 6.66 -7.66
CA GLU A 115 12.69 7.24 -6.39
C GLU A 115 12.00 8.60 -6.31
N THR A 116 11.35 8.86 -5.18
CA THR A 116 10.54 10.06 -5.00
C THR A 116 10.86 10.78 -3.71
N LYS A 117 11.98 10.47 -3.06
CA LYS A 117 12.46 11.28 -1.94
C LYS A 117 12.83 12.67 -2.44
N LEU A 118 12.48 13.70 -1.67
CA LEU A 118 12.65 15.10 -2.04
C LEU A 118 14.05 15.44 -2.55
N PHE A 119 15.11 14.98 -1.86
CA PHE A 119 16.50 15.24 -2.25
C PHE A 119 16.91 14.70 -3.62
N THR A 120 16.16 13.75 -4.18
CA THR A 120 16.46 13.23 -5.53
C THR A 120 16.01 14.16 -6.64
N PHE A 121 15.33 15.26 -6.30
CA PHE A 121 14.85 16.24 -7.25
C PHE A 121 15.70 17.52 -7.33
N GLU A 122 16.84 17.58 -6.63
CA GLU A 122 17.72 18.77 -6.60
C GLU A 122 18.10 19.23 -8.02
N ASP A 123 18.46 18.30 -8.92
CA ASP A 123 18.79 18.60 -10.32
C ASP A 123 17.64 19.23 -11.13
N PHE A 124 16.40 19.09 -10.66
CA PHE A 124 15.21 19.62 -11.34
C PHE A 124 14.72 20.95 -10.74
N THR A 125 15.01 21.19 -9.46
CA THR A 125 14.49 22.33 -8.70
C THR A 125 15.55 23.36 -8.34
N ASP A 126 16.84 23.00 -8.42
CA ASP A 126 17.96 23.77 -7.86
C ASP A 126 17.79 24.05 -6.35
N LYS A 127 17.07 23.15 -5.65
CA LYS A 127 16.82 23.21 -4.21
C LYS A 127 17.46 22.03 -3.52
N HIS A 128 18.52 22.33 -2.77
CA HIS A 128 19.19 21.35 -1.94
C HIS A 128 18.36 21.01 -0.71
N THR A 129 18.14 19.71 -0.47
CA THR A 129 17.57 19.18 0.77
C THR A 129 18.47 18.08 1.31
N THR A 130 18.67 18.05 2.61
CA THR A 130 19.46 16.99 3.27
C THR A 130 18.53 15.97 3.91
N PRO A 131 18.68 14.66 3.64
CA PRO A 131 17.88 13.64 4.33
C PRO A 131 18.05 13.72 5.84
N VAL A 132 16.94 13.67 6.58
CA VAL A 132 16.92 13.77 8.04
C VAL A 132 17.87 12.77 8.72
N GLU A 133 18.03 11.56 8.16
CA GLU A 133 18.93 10.56 8.73
C GLU A 133 20.40 10.99 8.70
N GLN A 134 20.79 11.80 7.72
CA GLN A 134 22.14 12.36 7.65
C GLN A 134 22.34 13.45 8.71
N ILE A 135 21.33 14.31 8.91
CA ILE A 135 21.35 15.37 9.93
C ILE A 135 21.47 14.75 11.33
N LEU A 136 20.64 13.74 11.62
CA LEU A 136 20.65 13.02 12.90
C LEU A 136 21.99 12.31 13.12
N ALA A 137 22.54 11.65 12.10
CA ALA A 137 23.83 10.97 12.19
C ALA A 137 25.00 11.94 12.44
N ALA A 138 25.00 13.11 11.79
CA ALA A 138 26.02 14.14 12.00
C ALA A 138 26.05 14.67 13.44
N HIS A 139 24.91 14.64 14.13
CA HIS A 139 24.76 15.05 15.54
C HIS A 139 24.81 13.87 16.53
N GLY A 140 25.02 12.64 16.06
CA GLY A 140 25.08 11.46 16.93
C GLY A 140 23.77 11.13 17.66
N THR A 141 22.62 11.60 17.17
CA THR A 141 21.29 11.35 17.74
C THR A 141 20.41 10.51 16.79
N LYS A 142 19.24 10.10 17.28
CA LYS A 142 18.19 9.37 16.55
C LYS A 142 16.84 10.08 16.55
N VAL A 143 16.73 11.22 17.24
CA VAL A 143 15.48 11.97 17.40
C VAL A 143 15.71 13.46 17.15
N MET A 144 14.73 14.11 16.55
CA MET A 144 14.81 15.53 16.17
C MET A 144 14.87 16.46 17.38
N THR A 145 14.37 16.03 18.55
CA THR A 145 14.39 16.84 19.78
C THR A 145 15.77 17.11 20.34
N ASP A 146 16.76 16.30 19.95
CA ASP A 146 18.14 16.45 20.40
C ASP A 146 18.96 17.35 19.47
N LEU A 147 18.38 17.76 18.33
CA LEU A 147 19.02 18.69 17.42
C LEU A 147 18.93 20.14 17.95
N PRO A 148 19.89 21.00 17.59
CA PRO A 148 19.73 22.45 17.80
C PRO A 148 18.42 22.94 17.15
N PRO A 149 17.64 23.82 17.81
CA PRO A 149 16.39 24.32 17.23
C PRO A 149 16.53 24.90 15.82
N MET A 150 17.64 25.60 15.58
CA MET A 150 17.98 26.17 14.26
C MET A 150 18.22 25.12 13.18
N GLU A 151 18.68 23.90 13.54
CA GLU A 151 18.84 22.81 12.58
C GLU A 151 17.48 22.22 12.18
N VAL A 152 16.55 22.11 13.14
CA VAL A 152 15.17 21.66 12.88
C VAL A 152 14.45 22.66 11.98
N SER A 153 14.50 23.95 12.32
CA SER A 153 13.84 24.98 11.51
C SER A 153 14.47 25.16 10.13
N ARG A 154 15.81 25.04 10.02
CA ARG A 154 16.51 25.08 8.72
C ARG A 154 16.15 23.89 7.84
N HIS A 155 16.08 22.68 8.39
CA HIS A 155 15.69 21.49 7.64
C HIS A 155 14.27 21.64 7.08
N CYS A 156 13.31 21.98 7.95
CA CYS A 156 11.92 22.16 7.55
C CYS A 156 11.79 23.26 6.48
N ALA A 157 12.50 24.38 6.63
CA ALA A 157 12.52 25.46 5.65
C ALA A 157 13.05 24.99 4.27
N GLN A 158 14.11 24.18 4.24
CA GLN A 158 14.62 23.59 3.00
C GLN A 158 13.58 22.68 2.34
N ASP A 159 12.91 21.85 3.13
CA ASP A 159 11.94 20.88 2.63
C ASP A 159 10.68 21.56 2.07
N VAL A 160 10.14 22.60 2.73
CA VAL A 160 9.01 23.36 2.16
C VAL A 160 9.40 24.10 0.88
N MET A 161 10.53 24.81 0.84
CA MET A 161 10.97 25.52 -0.37
C MET A 161 11.19 24.56 -1.54
N ALA A 162 11.84 23.42 -1.30
CA ALA A 162 12.05 22.38 -2.31
C ALA A 162 10.73 21.74 -2.76
N THR A 163 9.79 21.53 -1.84
CA THR A 163 8.45 20.99 -2.16
C THR A 163 7.69 21.94 -3.08
N LEU A 164 7.69 23.25 -2.81
CA LEU A 164 7.02 24.22 -3.67
C LEU A 164 7.68 24.34 -5.05
N ALA A 165 9.02 24.35 -5.09
CA ALA A 165 9.77 24.32 -6.35
C ALA A 165 9.44 23.06 -7.18
N LEU A 166 9.40 21.91 -6.51
CA LEU A 166 9.07 20.63 -7.13
C LEU A 166 7.64 20.61 -7.67
N TYR A 167 6.68 21.19 -6.95
CA TYR A 167 5.31 21.34 -7.44
C TYR A 167 5.25 22.14 -8.74
N HIS A 168 5.93 23.29 -8.81
CA HIS A 168 5.98 24.09 -10.04
C HIS A 168 6.67 23.35 -11.20
N TYR A 169 7.71 22.56 -10.91
CA TYR A 169 8.36 21.71 -11.91
C TYR A 169 7.41 20.62 -12.43
N LEU A 170 6.83 19.82 -11.53
CA LEU A 170 5.98 18.68 -11.88
C LEU A 170 4.66 19.11 -12.53
N SER A 171 4.10 20.26 -12.16
CA SER A 171 2.85 20.78 -12.73
C SER A 171 2.92 20.96 -14.26
N LYS A 172 4.12 21.15 -14.82
CA LYS A 172 4.33 21.25 -16.27
C LYS A 172 4.17 19.91 -16.99
N GLY A 173 4.33 18.79 -16.28
CA GLY A 173 4.31 17.43 -16.83
C GLY A 173 3.08 16.59 -16.46
N VAL A 174 2.21 17.09 -15.58
CA VAL A 174 0.97 16.40 -15.21
C VAL A 174 0.04 16.34 -16.41
N LYS A 175 -0.27 15.12 -16.87
CA LYS A 175 -1.22 14.87 -17.97
C LYS A 175 -2.67 14.74 -17.49
N ASP A 176 -2.88 14.27 -16.25
CA ASP A 176 -4.20 13.94 -15.72
C ASP A 176 -4.42 14.63 -14.37
N TRP A 177 -4.83 15.90 -14.44
CA TRP A 177 -5.23 16.67 -13.27
C TRP A 177 -6.52 16.15 -12.62
N GLY A 178 -7.40 15.51 -13.39
CA GLY A 178 -8.64 14.93 -12.88
C GLY A 178 -8.38 13.78 -11.92
N TYR A 179 -7.40 12.93 -12.24
CA TYR A 179 -6.97 11.86 -11.35
C TYR A 179 -6.31 12.39 -10.07
N LEU A 180 -5.48 13.44 -10.16
CA LEU A 180 -4.90 14.06 -8.97
C LEU A 180 -5.97 14.63 -8.04
N ASP A 181 -6.95 15.36 -8.57
CA ASP A 181 -8.08 15.87 -7.79
C ASP A 181 -8.87 14.72 -7.13
N PHE A 182 -9.10 13.64 -7.87
CA PHE A 182 -9.71 12.43 -7.35
C PHE A 182 -8.92 11.80 -6.19
N GLU A 183 -7.59 11.70 -6.30
CA GLU A 183 -6.71 11.22 -5.23
C GLU A 183 -6.81 12.09 -3.98
N MET A 184 -6.81 13.42 -4.17
CA MET A 184 -6.89 14.39 -3.07
C MET A 184 -8.25 14.38 -2.37
N LYS A 185 -9.34 14.02 -3.07
CA LYS A 185 -10.66 13.77 -2.45
C LYS A 185 -10.70 12.51 -1.60
N ALA A 186 -10.01 11.44 -2.01
CA ALA A 186 -9.98 10.19 -1.25
C ALA A 186 -9.09 10.30 0.01
N LEU A 187 -8.03 11.09 -0.04
CA LEU A 187 -7.04 11.24 1.03
C LEU A 187 -7.62 11.54 2.42
N PRO A 188 -8.45 12.60 2.62
CA PRO A 188 -9.03 12.91 3.93
C PRO A 188 -9.84 11.74 4.50
N ILE A 189 -10.61 11.05 3.65
CA ILE A 189 -11.49 9.96 4.06
C ILE A 189 -10.65 8.79 4.58
N ILE A 190 -9.62 8.41 3.84
CA ILE A 190 -8.72 7.32 4.23
C ILE A 190 -7.91 7.68 5.49
N LEU A 191 -7.52 8.95 5.65
CA LEU A 191 -6.86 9.43 6.85
C LEU A 191 -7.79 9.36 8.08
N LYS A 192 -9.07 9.75 7.95
CA LYS A 192 -10.08 9.60 9.01
C LYS A 192 -10.21 8.14 9.45
N MET A 193 -10.32 7.20 8.50
CA MET A 193 -10.37 5.76 8.81
C MET A 193 -9.11 5.29 9.56
N SER A 194 -7.93 5.77 9.14
CA SER A 194 -6.64 5.48 9.77
C SER A 194 -6.58 5.98 11.22
N LEU A 195 -7.01 7.23 11.47
CA LEU A 195 -7.02 7.86 12.79
C LEU A 195 -8.09 7.27 13.72
N ARG A 196 -9.21 6.82 13.15
CA ARG A 196 -10.28 6.16 13.89
C ARG A 196 -9.84 4.81 14.44
N GLY A 197 -9.19 3.97 13.63
CA GLY A 197 -8.84 2.59 13.99
C GLY A 197 -10.04 1.68 14.27
N LEU A 198 -9.76 0.40 14.52
CA LEU A 198 -10.77 -0.59 14.93
C LEU A 198 -10.64 -0.94 16.40
N LYS A 199 -11.75 -1.02 17.14
CA LYS A 199 -11.74 -1.41 18.54
C LYS A 199 -11.22 -2.84 18.70
N VAL A 200 -10.32 -3.05 19.66
CA VAL A 200 -9.75 -4.36 19.97
C VAL A 200 -10.50 -4.98 21.16
N ASP A 201 -10.94 -6.22 20.99
CA ASP A 201 -11.45 -7.04 22.09
C ASP A 201 -10.27 -7.62 22.88
N ALA A 202 -9.97 -7.02 24.04
CA ALA A 202 -8.86 -7.45 24.87
C ALA A 202 -8.99 -8.89 25.39
N VAL A 203 -10.22 -9.38 25.60
CA VAL A 203 -10.47 -10.75 26.10
C VAL A 203 -10.21 -11.75 24.98
N GLU A 204 -10.87 -11.56 23.83
CA GLU A 204 -10.67 -12.42 22.67
C GLU A 204 -9.20 -12.41 22.20
N LEU A 205 -8.55 -11.24 22.24
CA LEU A 205 -7.12 -11.14 21.93
C LEU A 205 -6.26 -11.98 22.89
N ALA A 206 -6.50 -11.91 24.19
CA ALA A 206 -5.75 -12.68 25.19
C ALA A 206 -5.96 -14.19 24.99
N ASP A 207 -7.19 -14.61 24.71
CA ASP A 207 -7.52 -16.01 24.43
C ASP A 207 -6.81 -16.52 23.17
N GLN A 208 -6.85 -15.76 22.08
CA GLN A 208 -6.12 -16.10 20.86
C GLN A 208 -4.61 -16.18 21.11
N ILE A 209 -4.03 -15.24 21.87
CA ILE A 209 -2.61 -15.28 22.24
C ILE A 209 -2.28 -16.57 22.99
N ALA A 210 -3.09 -16.95 23.99
CA ALA A 210 -2.88 -18.16 24.78
C ALA A 210 -2.93 -19.43 23.90
N VAL A 211 -3.91 -19.52 22.99
CA VAL A 211 -4.04 -20.64 22.04
C VAL A 211 -2.79 -20.76 21.17
N TYR A 212 -2.37 -19.68 20.49
CA TYR A 212 -1.19 -19.77 19.62
C TYR A 212 0.12 -19.95 20.37
N GLN A 213 0.23 -19.48 21.61
CA GLN A 213 1.38 -19.75 22.47
C GLN A 213 1.48 -21.25 22.79
N ALA A 214 0.37 -21.87 23.20
CA ALA A 214 0.32 -23.31 23.47
C ALA A 214 0.62 -24.14 22.21
N GLU A 215 0.04 -23.79 21.05
CA GLU A 215 0.35 -24.45 19.78
C GLU A 215 1.83 -24.33 19.41
N LYS A 216 2.40 -23.11 19.51
CA LYS A 216 3.81 -22.86 19.21
C LYS A 216 4.73 -23.67 20.11
N GLU A 217 4.42 -23.77 21.41
CA GLU A 217 5.18 -24.60 22.34
C GLU A 217 5.05 -26.10 22.00
N GLY A 218 3.85 -26.56 21.63
CA GLY A 218 3.62 -27.93 21.16
C GLY A 218 4.47 -28.27 19.94
N TYR A 219 4.49 -27.41 18.91
CA TYR A 219 5.34 -27.60 17.73
C TYR A 219 6.83 -27.51 18.06
N LEU A 220 7.23 -26.67 19.01
CA LEU A 220 8.62 -26.61 19.47
C LEU A 220 9.04 -27.92 20.15
N LYS A 221 8.19 -28.48 21.02
CA LYS A 221 8.42 -29.79 21.66
C LYS A 221 8.53 -30.90 20.61
N ALA A 222 7.63 -30.92 19.62
CA ALA A 222 7.68 -31.88 18.52
C ALA A 222 8.95 -31.75 17.66
N CYS A 223 9.40 -30.52 17.37
CA CYS A 223 10.68 -30.30 16.68
C CYS A 223 11.86 -30.83 17.51
N ASN A 224 11.88 -30.49 18.80
CA ASN A 224 12.98 -30.82 19.70
C ASN A 224 13.02 -32.28 20.18
N SER A 225 11.95 -33.06 19.99
CA SER A 225 11.95 -34.50 20.30
C SER A 225 12.86 -35.30 19.36
N ILE A 226 13.29 -34.71 18.25
CA ILE A 226 14.27 -35.29 17.32
C ILE A 226 15.69 -34.97 17.77
N GLU A 227 16.05 -33.68 17.79
CA GLU A 227 17.26 -33.13 18.40
C GLU A 227 17.01 -31.64 18.73
N PRO A 228 17.73 -31.03 19.68
CA PRO A 228 17.55 -29.61 19.99
C PRO A 228 18.03 -28.68 18.86
N PHE A 229 17.13 -27.84 18.34
CA PHE A 229 17.47 -26.75 17.42
C PHE A 229 16.44 -25.62 17.50
N ASN A 230 16.71 -24.50 16.84
CA ASN A 230 15.77 -23.38 16.70
C ASN A 230 14.99 -23.51 15.37
N PRO A 231 13.68 -23.83 15.41
CA PRO A 231 12.87 -23.97 14.18
C PRO A 231 12.67 -22.66 13.42
N GLY A 232 12.89 -21.51 14.07
CA GLY A 232 12.95 -20.19 13.42
C GLY A 232 14.22 -19.95 12.59
N SER A 233 15.30 -20.71 12.82
CA SER A 233 16.57 -20.56 12.11
C SER A 233 16.55 -21.31 10.79
N THR A 234 16.55 -20.58 9.67
CA THR A 234 16.63 -21.16 8.32
C THR A 234 17.88 -22.02 8.12
N VAL A 235 18.98 -21.67 8.80
CA VAL A 235 20.27 -22.39 8.73
C VAL A 235 20.18 -23.72 9.48
N GLN A 236 19.69 -23.71 10.72
CA GLN A 236 19.59 -24.93 11.52
C GLN A 236 18.56 -25.90 10.94
N VAL A 237 17.40 -25.39 10.50
CA VAL A 237 16.38 -26.18 9.78
C VAL A 237 16.95 -26.84 8.52
N GLY A 238 17.73 -26.08 7.74
CA GLY A 238 18.32 -26.64 6.53
C GLY A 238 19.32 -27.75 6.82
N TYR A 239 20.15 -27.56 7.85
CA TYR A 239 21.12 -28.56 8.30
C TYR A 239 20.44 -29.84 8.78
N ILE A 240 19.48 -29.76 9.71
CA ILE A 240 18.82 -30.94 10.26
C ILE A 240 18.04 -31.73 9.21
N LEU A 241 17.29 -31.05 8.34
CA LEU A 241 16.54 -31.72 7.27
C LEU A 241 17.50 -32.39 6.27
N SER A 242 18.60 -31.74 5.92
CA SER A 242 19.63 -32.34 5.07
C SER A 242 20.31 -33.55 5.73
N LYS A 243 20.66 -33.46 7.02
CA LYS A 243 21.20 -34.58 7.83
C LYS A 243 20.23 -35.78 7.86
N ARG A 244 18.92 -35.52 7.80
CA ARG A 244 17.86 -36.53 7.71
C ARG A 244 17.64 -37.09 6.29
N GLY A 245 18.46 -36.68 5.32
CA GLY A 245 18.40 -37.18 3.95
C GLY A 245 17.48 -36.40 3.01
N ASN A 246 16.91 -35.27 3.44
CA ASN A 246 16.06 -34.45 2.59
C ASN A 246 16.89 -33.59 1.63
N MET A 247 16.46 -33.53 0.37
CA MET A 247 17.08 -32.66 -0.64
C MET A 247 16.47 -31.26 -0.57
N LEU A 248 17.31 -30.28 -0.24
CA LEU A 248 16.92 -28.88 -0.14
C LEU A 248 17.57 -28.05 -1.25
N PRO A 249 16.85 -27.09 -1.86
CA PRO A 249 17.47 -26.14 -2.76
C PRO A 249 18.52 -25.30 -2.04
N ILE A 250 19.57 -24.90 -2.76
CA ILE A 250 20.62 -24.03 -2.24
C ILE A 250 20.56 -22.70 -3.00
N ARG A 251 20.48 -21.60 -2.26
CA ARG A 251 20.54 -20.25 -2.83
C ARG A 251 21.85 -19.58 -2.47
N ARG A 252 22.57 -19.12 -3.49
CA ARG A 252 23.77 -18.30 -3.34
C ARG A 252 23.36 -16.84 -3.17
N ARG A 253 23.75 -16.21 -2.07
CA ARG A 253 23.46 -14.79 -1.78
C ARG A 253 24.74 -14.06 -1.40
N LYS A 254 24.88 -12.82 -1.88
CA LYS A 254 25.92 -11.90 -1.41
C LYS A 254 25.60 -11.50 0.03
N ASP A 255 26.50 -11.82 0.94
CA ASP A 255 26.42 -11.40 2.33
C ASP A 255 26.59 -9.88 2.41
N LYS A 256 25.64 -9.19 3.06
CA LYS A 256 25.63 -7.72 3.09
C LYS A 256 26.79 -7.13 3.90
N LYS A 257 27.34 -7.87 4.87
CA LYS A 257 28.42 -7.38 5.75
C LYS A 257 29.80 -7.65 5.14
N THR A 258 30.01 -8.85 4.63
CA THR A 258 31.32 -9.30 4.14
C THR A 258 31.48 -9.14 2.62
N GLY A 259 30.39 -8.88 1.89
CA GLY A 259 30.39 -8.80 0.43
C GLY A 259 30.62 -10.14 -0.29
N LYS A 260 30.89 -11.23 0.45
CA LYS A 260 31.15 -12.57 -0.10
C LYS A 260 29.85 -13.30 -0.44
N TYR A 261 29.90 -14.16 -1.46
CA TYR A 261 28.77 -15.03 -1.77
C TYR A 261 28.77 -16.26 -0.86
N VAL A 262 27.68 -16.47 -0.14
CA VAL A 262 27.43 -17.65 0.70
C VAL A 262 26.27 -18.47 0.16
N SER A 263 26.42 -19.79 0.20
CA SER A 263 25.39 -20.76 -0.14
C SER A 263 24.61 -21.13 1.12
N LYS A 264 23.28 -21.00 1.08
CA LYS A 264 22.40 -21.39 2.19
C LYS A 264 21.25 -22.26 1.68
N TYR A 265 20.86 -23.25 2.48
CA TYR A 265 19.63 -24.00 2.24
C TYR A 265 18.43 -23.04 2.20
N VAL A 266 17.55 -23.28 1.25
CA VAL A 266 16.25 -22.60 1.13
C VAL A 266 15.25 -23.40 1.96
N THR A 267 14.72 -22.77 2.99
CA THR A 267 13.71 -23.36 3.89
C THR A 267 12.48 -22.47 3.97
N ASP A 268 12.09 -21.82 2.88
CA ASP A 268 10.82 -21.09 2.81
C ASP A 268 9.62 -22.05 2.77
N ILE A 269 8.40 -21.50 2.79
CA ILE A 269 7.18 -22.30 2.83
C ILE A 269 7.13 -23.27 1.64
N VAL A 270 7.40 -22.79 0.43
CA VAL A 270 7.36 -23.57 -0.81
C VAL A 270 8.38 -24.71 -0.80
N ALA A 271 9.61 -24.46 -0.33
CA ALA A 271 10.63 -25.50 -0.24
C ALA A 271 10.26 -26.57 0.80
N LEU A 272 9.77 -26.16 1.97
CA LEU A 272 9.43 -27.10 3.05
C LEU A 272 8.16 -27.92 2.77
N GLU A 273 7.15 -27.36 2.09
CA GLU A 273 5.94 -28.09 1.70
C GLU A 273 6.21 -29.25 0.72
N LYS A 274 7.33 -29.20 -0.01
CA LYS A 274 7.75 -30.27 -0.93
C LYS A 274 8.49 -31.42 -0.24
N ILE A 275 8.77 -31.28 1.06
CA ILE A 275 9.54 -32.26 1.82
C ILE A 275 8.58 -33.22 2.52
N ASN A 276 8.70 -34.50 2.19
CA ASN A 276 7.94 -35.56 2.85
C ASN A 276 8.61 -35.98 4.17
N ASP A 277 8.74 -35.05 5.11
CA ASP A 277 9.28 -35.26 6.45
C ASP A 277 8.38 -34.55 7.48
N PRO A 278 7.86 -35.26 8.51
CA PRO A 278 7.05 -34.64 9.56
C PRO A 278 7.72 -33.41 10.20
N LEU A 279 9.05 -33.41 10.30
CA LEU A 279 9.80 -32.28 10.83
C LEU A 279 9.59 -31.00 10.02
N ALA A 280 9.50 -31.11 8.68
CA ALA A 280 9.24 -29.96 7.82
C ALA A 280 7.85 -29.36 8.11
N THR A 281 6.85 -30.22 8.33
CA THR A 281 5.48 -29.80 8.69
C THR A 281 5.45 -29.12 10.05
N TRP A 282 6.11 -29.68 11.07
CA TRP A 282 6.19 -29.05 12.40
C TRP A 282 6.91 -27.70 12.37
N VAL A 283 7.99 -27.59 11.60
CA VAL A 283 8.71 -26.32 11.40
C VAL A 283 7.81 -25.28 10.72
N LEU A 284 7.05 -25.67 9.69
CA LEU A 284 6.08 -24.79 9.02
C LEU A 284 5.04 -24.27 10.01
N ASN A 285 4.45 -25.17 10.80
CA ASN A 285 3.44 -24.79 11.78
C ASN A 285 4.02 -23.92 12.90
N TYR A 286 5.21 -24.24 13.43
CA TYR A 286 5.90 -23.39 14.41
C TYR A 286 6.15 -21.97 13.89
N ARG A 287 6.58 -21.84 12.63
CA ARG A 287 6.84 -20.53 12.01
C ARG A 287 5.53 -19.79 11.73
N HIS A 288 4.49 -20.50 11.32
CA HIS A 288 3.16 -19.95 11.11
C HIS A 288 2.58 -19.38 12.40
N THR A 289 2.53 -20.17 13.48
CA THR A 289 2.05 -19.71 14.80
C THR A 289 2.94 -18.60 15.37
N GLY A 290 4.25 -18.70 15.16
CA GLY A 290 5.20 -17.64 15.48
C GLY A 290 4.86 -16.31 14.79
N LYS A 291 4.51 -16.35 13.49
CA LYS A 291 4.06 -15.18 12.73
C LYS A 291 2.71 -14.68 13.23
N MET A 292 1.74 -15.57 13.53
CA MET A 292 0.44 -15.19 14.08
C MET A 292 0.61 -14.34 15.34
N LEU A 293 1.43 -14.84 16.29
CA LEU A 293 1.75 -14.13 17.53
C LEU A 293 2.48 -12.82 17.27
N SER A 294 3.65 -12.86 16.60
CA SER A 294 4.54 -11.70 16.56
C SER A 294 4.06 -10.58 15.64
N THR A 295 3.33 -10.92 14.57
CA THR A 295 2.94 -9.96 13.53
C THR A 295 1.55 -9.40 13.75
N TYR A 296 0.62 -10.19 14.31
CA TYR A 296 -0.80 -9.81 14.34
C TYR A 296 -1.37 -9.66 15.74
N LEU A 297 -1.01 -10.52 16.69
CA LEU A 297 -1.64 -10.52 18.02
C LEU A 297 -0.85 -9.70 19.05
N LEU A 298 0.42 -10.01 19.28
CA LEU A 298 1.24 -9.33 20.29
C LEU A 298 1.40 -7.81 20.04
N PRO A 299 1.45 -7.30 18.79
CA PRO A 299 1.46 -5.86 18.55
C PRO A 299 0.21 -5.11 19.01
N LEU A 300 -0.90 -5.82 19.30
CA LEU A 300 -2.16 -5.24 19.78
C LEU A 300 -2.33 -5.39 21.30
N LEU A 301 -1.40 -6.07 21.98
CA LEU A 301 -1.51 -6.31 23.42
C LEU A 301 -1.38 -4.99 24.20
N GLY A 302 -2.44 -4.62 24.91
CA GLY A 302 -2.51 -3.37 25.66
C GLY A 302 -2.98 -2.17 24.86
N GLU A 303 -3.24 -2.35 23.55
CA GLU A 303 -3.86 -1.32 22.71
C GLU A 303 -5.39 -1.40 22.84
N ASP A 304 -6.05 -0.24 22.88
CA ASP A 304 -7.51 -0.14 22.88
C ASP A 304 -8.09 -0.28 21.46
N ARG A 305 -7.33 0.17 20.46
CA ARG A 305 -7.68 0.12 19.05
C ARG A 305 -6.48 -0.23 18.19
N ALA A 306 -6.76 -0.86 17.05
CA ALA A 306 -5.78 -1.12 16.02
C ALA A 306 -5.74 0.02 15.02
N TYR A 307 -4.73 0.89 15.16
CA TYR A 307 -4.48 2.00 14.26
C TYR A 307 -3.63 1.55 13.07
N THR A 308 -4.28 1.40 11.92
CA THR A 308 -3.62 1.15 10.63
C THR A 308 -3.07 2.43 10.06
N GLU A 309 -1.93 2.35 9.38
CA GLU A 309 -1.40 3.46 8.61
C GLU A 309 -1.68 3.24 7.14
N TYR A 310 -2.73 3.89 6.64
CA TYR A 310 -2.97 3.90 5.21
C TYR A 310 -1.96 4.78 4.48
N ASN A 311 -1.52 4.33 3.31
CA ASN A 311 -0.67 5.06 2.37
C ASN A 311 -1.17 4.83 0.96
N PHE A 312 -0.97 5.81 0.08
CA PHE A 312 -1.37 5.70 -1.32
C PHE A 312 -0.18 5.17 -2.13
N ASP A 313 -0.33 4.00 -2.75
CA ASP A 313 0.58 3.57 -3.80
C ASP A 313 0.30 4.46 -5.01
N ALA A 314 1.14 5.46 -5.24
CA ALA A 314 0.90 6.40 -6.32
C ALA A 314 1.31 5.88 -7.71
N VAL A 315 1.83 4.66 -7.83
CA VAL A 315 2.06 4.04 -9.15
C VAL A 315 0.75 3.44 -9.65
N VAL A 316 0.20 2.45 -8.94
CA VAL A 316 -1.06 1.82 -9.36
C VAL A 316 -2.29 2.40 -8.67
N GLY A 317 -2.17 3.40 -7.80
CA GLY A 317 -3.32 4.04 -7.17
C GLY A 317 -4.01 3.20 -6.09
N ARG A 318 -3.39 2.11 -5.61
CA ARG A 318 -4.00 1.28 -4.56
C ARG A 318 -3.75 1.87 -3.17
N ILE A 319 -4.69 1.65 -2.27
CA ILE A 319 -4.48 1.93 -0.85
C ILE A 319 -3.63 0.78 -0.29
N SER A 320 -2.59 1.11 0.48
CA SER A 320 -1.76 0.17 1.23
C SER A 320 -1.86 0.45 2.72
N SER A 321 -1.54 -0.53 3.56
CA SER A 321 -1.66 -0.43 5.02
C SER A 321 -0.37 -0.87 5.72
N ALA A 322 0.04 -0.15 6.77
CA ALA A 322 1.25 -0.41 7.57
C ALA A 322 0.99 -0.24 9.08
N ARG A 323 2.03 -0.46 9.90
CA ARG A 323 2.01 -0.59 11.38
C ARG A 323 1.17 -1.77 11.85
N ILE A 324 -0.15 -1.66 11.77
CA ILE A 324 -1.09 -2.78 11.82
C ILE A 324 -1.62 -2.95 10.40
N ASN A 325 -0.97 -3.82 9.62
CA ASN A 325 -1.33 -4.01 8.22
C ASN A 325 -2.64 -4.79 8.10
N MET A 326 -3.75 -4.06 7.99
CA MET A 326 -5.12 -4.61 7.92
C MET A 326 -5.33 -5.51 6.71
N GLN A 327 -4.61 -5.27 5.61
CA GLN A 327 -4.70 -6.10 4.41
C GLN A 327 -4.14 -7.51 4.64
N ASN A 328 -3.17 -7.63 5.55
CA ASN A 328 -2.50 -8.89 5.81
C ASN A 328 -3.07 -9.66 7.00
N ILE A 329 -4.08 -9.12 7.71
CA ILE A 329 -4.71 -9.80 8.85
C ILE A 329 -5.49 -11.02 8.33
N PRO A 330 -5.11 -12.24 8.74
CA PRO A 330 -5.83 -13.44 8.34
C PRO A 330 -7.28 -13.39 8.82
N PHE A 331 -8.21 -13.89 7.99
CA PHE A 331 -9.64 -13.92 8.28
C PHE A 331 -9.95 -14.41 9.71
N LYS A 332 -9.38 -15.55 10.11
CA LYS A 332 -9.57 -16.14 11.44
C LYS A 332 -9.14 -15.27 12.63
N MET A 333 -8.31 -14.25 12.40
CA MET A 333 -7.85 -13.31 13.42
C MET A 333 -8.68 -12.03 13.42
N ARG A 334 -9.61 -11.87 12.48
CA ARG A 334 -10.49 -10.70 12.45
C ARG A 334 -11.53 -10.73 13.57
N CYS A 335 -11.71 -11.88 14.25
CA CYS A 335 -12.55 -11.99 15.44
C CYS A 335 -12.17 -10.98 16.54
N ILE A 336 -10.90 -10.61 16.67
CA ILE A 336 -10.45 -9.69 17.74
C ILE A 336 -10.92 -8.24 17.56
N PHE A 337 -11.52 -7.89 16.41
CA PHE A 337 -11.97 -6.52 16.14
C PHE A 337 -13.47 -6.38 16.28
N LEU A 338 -13.86 -5.36 17.03
CA LEU A 338 -15.26 -5.05 17.35
C LEU A 338 -15.71 -3.74 16.67
N PRO A 339 -16.98 -3.65 16.29
CA PRO A 339 -17.63 -2.38 15.99
C PRO A 339 -17.88 -1.59 17.27
N ASP A 340 -17.86 -0.27 17.17
CA ASP A 340 -18.24 0.65 18.23
C ASP A 340 -19.76 0.66 18.43
N SER A 341 -20.53 0.51 17.35
CA SER A 341 -22.01 0.46 17.33
C SER A 341 -22.59 -0.91 17.72
N GLY A 342 -21.75 -1.95 17.80
CA GLY A 342 -22.19 -3.33 18.01
C GLY A 342 -22.42 -4.15 16.74
N LEU A 343 -22.40 -3.54 15.55
CA LEU A 343 -22.49 -4.26 14.27
C LEU A 343 -21.55 -3.65 13.21
N PHE A 344 -20.89 -4.49 12.42
CA PHE A 344 -20.27 -4.07 11.16
C PHE A 344 -21.20 -4.41 10.00
N THR A 345 -21.31 -3.49 9.04
CA THR A 345 -21.84 -3.78 7.70
C THR A 345 -20.69 -3.72 6.71
N THR A 346 -20.37 -4.85 6.06
CA THR A 346 -19.25 -4.96 5.12
C THR A 346 -19.79 -5.27 3.73
N GLY A 347 -19.36 -4.50 2.74
CA GLY A 347 -19.58 -4.78 1.33
C GLY A 347 -18.28 -5.20 0.63
N ASP A 348 -18.38 -6.14 -0.31
CA ASP A 348 -17.25 -6.72 -1.03
C ASP A 348 -17.56 -6.87 -2.53
N TYR A 349 -16.65 -6.46 -3.41
CA TYR A 349 -16.82 -6.61 -4.85
C TYR A 349 -16.49 -8.02 -5.33
N SER A 350 -17.45 -8.69 -5.96
CA SER A 350 -17.26 -10.07 -6.40
C SER A 350 -16.37 -10.19 -7.65
N GLN A 351 -15.15 -10.67 -7.46
CA GLN A 351 -14.19 -10.98 -8.54
C GLN A 351 -13.85 -9.77 -9.42
N GLU A 352 -13.77 -8.58 -8.79
CA GLU A 352 -13.53 -7.28 -9.44
C GLU A 352 -12.44 -7.36 -10.52
N HIS A 353 -11.26 -7.85 -10.15
CA HIS A 353 -10.08 -7.91 -11.00
C HIS A 353 -10.30 -8.69 -12.32
N LEU A 354 -11.00 -9.83 -12.27
CA LEU A 354 -11.25 -10.66 -13.46
C LEU A 354 -12.40 -10.11 -14.31
N ARG A 355 -13.34 -9.38 -13.71
CA ARG A 355 -14.37 -8.64 -14.46
C ARG A 355 -13.77 -7.45 -15.21
N ILE A 356 -12.79 -6.76 -14.62
CA ILE A 356 -12.03 -5.71 -15.30
C ILE A 356 -11.26 -6.30 -16.48
N LEU A 357 -10.59 -7.44 -16.30
CA LEU A 357 -9.93 -8.14 -17.42
C LEU A 357 -10.93 -8.52 -18.52
N CYS A 358 -12.10 -9.08 -18.16
CA CYS A 358 -13.16 -9.40 -19.11
C CYS A 358 -13.55 -8.18 -19.95
N TYR A 359 -13.76 -7.03 -19.29
CA TYR A 359 -14.14 -5.80 -19.98
C TYR A 359 -13.02 -5.27 -20.87
N LEU A 360 -11.79 -5.16 -20.35
CA LEU A 360 -10.63 -4.63 -21.09
C LEU A 360 -10.29 -5.48 -22.31
N SER A 361 -10.43 -6.81 -22.20
CA SER A 361 -10.15 -7.74 -23.30
C SER A 361 -11.30 -7.94 -24.27
N GLY A 362 -12.54 -7.65 -23.85
CA GLY A 362 -13.75 -7.98 -24.61
C GLY A 362 -13.97 -9.50 -24.78
N ASP A 363 -13.42 -10.32 -23.88
CA ASP A 363 -13.44 -11.77 -24.02
C ASP A 363 -14.86 -12.35 -23.92
N ARG A 364 -15.26 -13.01 -25.00
CA ARG A 364 -16.63 -13.51 -25.16
C ARG A 364 -16.95 -14.64 -24.19
N GLU A 365 -15.97 -15.48 -23.86
CA GLU A 365 -16.19 -16.61 -22.95
C GLU A 365 -16.24 -16.16 -21.49
N MET A 366 -15.47 -15.13 -21.13
CA MET A 366 -15.62 -14.45 -19.83
C MET A 366 -16.97 -13.69 -19.76
N ALA A 367 -17.37 -13.02 -20.83
CA ALA A 367 -18.61 -12.26 -20.90
C ALA A 367 -19.85 -13.14 -20.66
N LYS A 368 -19.90 -14.35 -21.25
CA LYS A 368 -20.98 -15.32 -20.99
C LYS A 368 -21.13 -15.69 -19.51
N VAL A 369 -20.01 -15.83 -18.81
CA VAL A 369 -20.05 -16.10 -17.36
C VAL A 369 -20.59 -14.89 -16.62
N TYR A 370 -20.01 -13.73 -16.86
CA TYR A 370 -20.25 -12.57 -16.02
C TYR A 370 -21.53 -11.80 -16.32
N TYR A 371 -21.99 -11.80 -17.57
CA TYR A 371 -23.16 -11.05 -18.02
C TYR A 371 -24.35 -11.94 -18.36
N ASP A 372 -24.12 -13.11 -18.99
CA ASP A 372 -25.22 -14.04 -19.31
C ASP A 372 -25.55 -14.97 -18.13
N GLY A 373 -24.76 -14.94 -17.06
CA GLY A 373 -24.98 -15.70 -15.83
C GLY A 373 -24.60 -17.18 -15.91
N GLU A 374 -23.86 -17.59 -16.95
CA GLU A 374 -23.33 -18.97 -16.98
C GLU A 374 -22.48 -19.22 -15.73
N TYR A 375 -22.56 -20.44 -15.20
CA TYR A 375 -21.85 -20.82 -13.97
C TYR A 375 -22.13 -19.87 -12.78
N GLU A 376 -23.32 -19.27 -12.73
CA GLU A 376 -23.74 -18.34 -11.66
C GLU A 376 -22.80 -17.13 -11.51
N GLY A 377 -22.14 -16.71 -12.60
CA GLY A 377 -21.18 -15.61 -12.56
C GLY A 377 -19.83 -15.97 -11.94
N ASP A 378 -19.50 -17.26 -11.84
CA ASP A 378 -18.25 -17.76 -11.27
C ASP A 378 -17.29 -18.31 -12.33
N ILE A 379 -16.34 -17.48 -12.75
CA ILE A 379 -15.33 -17.85 -13.75
C ILE A 379 -14.42 -18.97 -13.25
N HIS A 380 -14.27 -19.12 -11.93
CA HIS A 380 -13.44 -20.18 -11.37
C HIS A 380 -14.09 -21.54 -11.56
N SER A 381 -15.43 -21.61 -11.44
CA SER A 381 -16.20 -22.82 -11.68
C SER A 381 -16.17 -23.22 -13.16
N LYS A 382 -16.27 -22.25 -14.08
CA LYS A 382 -16.06 -22.49 -15.52
C LYS A 382 -14.66 -23.05 -15.79
N THR A 383 -13.61 -22.34 -15.36
CA THR A 383 -12.22 -22.79 -15.56
C THR A 383 -11.97 -24.16 -14.92
N ALA A 384 -12.53 -24.43 -13.74
CA ALA A 384 -12.39 -25.72 -13.05
C ALA A 384 -12.95 -26.88 -13.90
N ARG A 385 -14.12 -26.67 -14.52
CA ARG A 385 -14.73 -27.65 -15.44
C ARG A 385 -13.89 -27.85 -16.69
N GLU A 386 -13.42 -26.79 -17.32
CA GLU A 386 -12.60 -26.85 -18.55
C GLU A 386 -11.24 -27.54 -18.32
N LEU A 387 -10.60 -27.26 -17.18
CA LEU A 387 -9.30 -27.83 -16.83
C LEU A 387 -9.41 -29.18 -16.11
N ASN A 388 -10.61 -29.58 -15.69
CA ASN A 388 -10.87 -30.74 -14.83
C ASN A 388 -10.00 -30.72 -13.55
N VAL A 389 -10.13 -29.62 -12.79
CA VAL A 389 -9.43 -29.38 -11.51
C VAL A 389 -10.40 -28.89 -10.44
N SER A 390 -9.95 -28.77 -9.20
CA SER A 390 -10.76 -28.13 -8.16
C SER A 390 -10.94 -26.64 -8.46
N ARG A 391 -12.04 -26.07 -7.96
CA ARG A 391 -12.31 -24.64 -8.03
C ARG A 391 -11.16 -23.79 -7.45
N ASP A 392 -10.52 -24.23 -6.38
CA ASP A 392 -9.39 -23.52 -5.76
C ASP A 392 -8.12 -23.53 -6.64
N THR A 393 -7.85 -24.63 -7.32
CA THR A 393 -6.76 -24.69 -8.31
C THR A 393 -7.08 -23.77 -9.49
N ALA A 394 -8.32 -23.80 -10.01
CA ALA A 394 -8.75 -22.91 -11.08
C ALA A 394 -8.70 -21.43 -10.69
N LYS A 395 -9.07 -21.09 -9.45
CA LYS A 395 -8.92 -19.75 -8.88
C LYS A 395 -7.48 -19.29 -8.90
N THR A 396 -6.59 -20.13 -8.38
CA THR A 396 -5.14 -19.87 -8.41
C THR A 396 -4.64 -19.61 -9.84
N ILE A 397 -5.06 -20.43 -10.81
CA ILE A 397 -4.66 -20.29 -12.21
C ILE A 397 -5.20 -18.97 -12.82
N ASN A 398 -6.50 -18.69 -12.66
CA ASN A 398 -7.14 -17.48 -13.19
C ASN A 398 -6.48 -16.20 -12.66
N TYR A 399 -6.10 -16.17 -11.37
CA TYR A 399 -5.38 -15.03 -10.80
C TYR A 399 -3.89 -15.01 -11.12
N ALA A 400 -3.27 -16.12 -11.53
CA ALA A 400 -1.86 -16.15 -11.85
C ALA A 400 -1.57 -15.67 -13.30
N ILE A 401 -2.41 -16.06 -14.26
CA ILE A 401 -2.16 -15.84 -15.68
C ILE A 401 -2.06 -14.36 -16.08
N PRO A 402 -2.98 -13.45 -15.64
CA PRO A 402 -2.85 -12.03 -15.93
C PRO A 402 -1.50 -11.46 -15.45
N TYR A 403 -0.91 -12.04 -14.41
CA TYR A 403 0.35 -11.61 -13.83
C TYR A 403 1.59 -12.22 -14.50
N GLY A 404 1.43 -12.78 -15.70
CA GLY A 404 2.51 -13.38 -16.48
C GLY A 404 2.94 -14.75 -15.95
N ALA A 405 2.01 -15.52 -15.39
CA ALA A 405 2.33 -16.87 -14.93
C ALA A 405 2.86 -17.75 -16.07
N THR A 406 3.95 -18.44 -15.76
CA THR A 406 4.51 -19.49 -16.62
C THR A 406 3.96 -20.85 -16.21
N ALA A 407 4.21 -21.89 -17.01
CA ALA A 407 3.93 -23.27 -16.60
C ALA A 407 4.59 -23.63 -15.25
N ASN A 408 5.78 -23.08 -14.96
CA ASN A 408 6.43 -23.26 -13.65
C ASN A 408 5.62 -22.59 -12.53
N THR A 409 5.18 -21.35 -12.75
CA THR A 409 4.34 -20.60 -11.80
C THR A 409 3.04 -21.35 -11.49
N ILE A 410 2.36 -21.87 -12.52
CA ILE A 410 1.13 -22.66 -12.36
C ILE A 410 1.41 -23.98 -11.65
N ASN A 411 2.50 -24.67 -12.00
CA ASN A 411 2.88 -25.92 -11.36
C ASN A 411 3.14 -25.73 -9.86
N GLU A 412 3.82 -24.65 -9.47
CA GLU A 412 4.13 -24.33 -8.09
C GLU A 412 2.90 -23.89 -7.31
N GLN A 413 2.16 -22.88 -7.80
CA GLN A 413 1.01 -22.34 -7.07
C GLN A 413 -0.17 -23.32 -7.05
N GLY A 414 -0.40 -24.03 -8.16
CA GLY A 414 -1.44 -25.07 -8.26
C GLY A 414 -1.06 -26.39 -7.58
N LYS A 415 0.14 -26.49 -6.98
CA LYS A 415 0.65 -27.71 -6.32
C LYS A 415 0.51 -28.97 -7.19
N LEU A 416 0.74 -28.83 -8.50
CA LEU A 416 0.45 -29.88 -9.50
C LEU A 416 1.50 -30.98 -9.55
N ASN A 417 2.75 -30.68 -9.15
CA ASN A 417 3.91 -31.57 -9.24
C ASN A 417 4.11 -32.21 -10.63
N ASN A 418 3.61 -31.56 -11.68
CA ASN A 418 3.64 -32.02 -13.05
C ASN A 418 3.67 -30.82 -14.01
N ILE A 419 4.87 -30.46 -14.47
CA ILE A 419 5.09 -29.31 -15.34
C ILE A 419 4.39 -29.44 -16.70
N LYS A 420 4.27 -30.66 -17.24
CA LYS A 420 3.56 -30.90 -18.51
C LYS A 420 2.08 -30.59 -18.35
N LYS A 421 1.47 -31.05 -17.26
CA LYS A 421 0.07 -30.75 -16.91
C LYS A 421 -0.15 -29.26 -16.72
N ALA A 422 0.79 -28.57 -16.06
CA ALA A 422 0.74 -27.12 -15.89
C ALA A 422 0.82 -26.36 -17.23
N SER A 423 1.67 -26.81 -18.17
CA SER A 423 1.71 -26.25 -19.52
C SER A 423 0.39 -26.45 -20.25
N MET A 424 -0.17 -27.67 -20.21
CA MET A 424 -1.47 -27.95 -20.84
C MET A 424 -2.60 -27.09 -20.26
N PHE A 425 -2.57 -26.79 -18.96
CA PHE A 425 -3.55 -25.90 -18.33
C PHE A 425 -3.39 -24.45 -18.77
N LEU A 426 -2.16 -23.97 -18.90
CA LEU A 426 -1.88 -22.64 -19.44
C LEU A 426 -2.37 -22.53 -20.88
N ASP A 427 -2.04 -23.51 -21.72
CA ASP A 427 -2.45 -23.55 -23.13
C ASP A 427 -3.97 -23.58 -23.25
N ARG A 428 -4.64 -24.47 -22.51
CA ARG A 428 -6.10 -24.56 -22.51
C ARG A 428 -6.77 -23.27 -22.03
N TRP A 429 -6.21 -22.61 -21.00
CA TRP A 429 -6.75 -21.33 -20.54
C TRP A 429 -6.73 -20.28 -21.66
N PHE A 430 -5.61 -20.18 -22.40
CA PHE A 430 -5.51 -19.27 -23.54
C PHE A 430 -6.38 -19.67 -24.73
N GLU A 431 -6.65 -20.97 -24.92
CA GLU A 431 -7.57 -21.47 -25.93
C GLU A 431 -9.04 -21.19 -25.59
N THR A 432 -9.40 -21.21 -24.30
CA THR A 432 -10.74 -20.88 -23.80
C THR A 432 -10.98 -19.37 -23.85
N TYR A 433 -10.06 -18.57 -23.29
CA TYR A 433 -10.19 -17.11 -23.19
C TYR A 433 -9.27 -16.42 -24.20
N ARG A 434 -9.61 -16.57 -25.49
CA ARG A 434 -8.73 -16.19 -26.62
C ARG A 434 -8.55 -14.69 -26.76
N ASP A 435 -9.60 -13.92 -26.53
CA ASP A 435 -9.53 -12.46 -26.67
C ASP A 435 -8.78 -11.88 -25.47
N ALA A 436 -8.95 -12.46 -24.28
CA ALA A 436 -8.09 -12.16 -23.12
C ALA A 436 -6.62 -12.46 -23.42
N ALA A 437 -6.32 -13.62 -24.02
CA ALA A 437 -4.96 -13.97 -24.44
C ALA A 437 -4.36 -12.94 -25.41
N ALA A 438 -5.14 -12.49 -26.40
CA ALA A 438 -4.72 -11.50 -27.38
C ALA A 438 -4.46 -10.13 -26.73
N TRP A 439 -5.37 -9.69 -25.84
CA TRP A 439 -5.22 -8.45 -25.09
C TRP A 439 -3.97 -8.46 -24.22
N LEU A 440 -3.70 -9.55 -23.49
CA LEU A 440 -2.50 -9.69 -22.67
C LEU A 440 -1.22 -9.51 -23.49
N ARG A 441 -1.13 -10.10 -24.68
CA ARG A 441 0.03 -9.94 -25.59
C ARG A 441 0.15 -8.52 -26.11
N ALA A 442 -0.96 -7.90 -26.51
CA ALA A 442 -0.97 -6.53 -26.99
C ALA A 442 -0.52 -5.53 -25.91
N ALA A 443 -0.99 -5.71 -24.66
CA ALA A 443 -0.58 -4.88 -23.53
C ALA A 443 0.93 -5.02 -23.25
N GLN A 444 1.47 -6.25 -23.27
CA GLN A 444 2.92 -6.49 -23.12
C GLN A 444 3.73 -5.77 -24.19
N ASP A 445 3.34 -5.91 -25.46
CA ASP A 445 4.02 -5.27 -26.59
C ASP A 445 3.94 -3.74 -26.51
N TYR A 446 2.77 -3.20 -26.14
CA TYR A 446 2.58 -1.76 -25.94
C TYR A 446 3.53 -1.23 -24.86
N GLY A 447 3.59 -1.91 -23.72
CA GLY A 447 4.42 -1.50 -22.60
C GLY A 447 5.92 -1.51 -22.92
N VAL A 448 6.41 -2.54 -23.62
CA VAL A 448 7.81 -2.63 -24.03
C VAL A 448 8.18 -1.52 -25.03
N ARG A 449 7.25 -1.12 -25.91
CA ARG A 449 7.51 -0.09 -26.92
C ARG A 449 7.47 1.34 -26.36
N HIS A 450 6.53 1.61 -25.45
CA HIS A 450 6.25 2.99 -25.03
C HIS A 450 6.74 3.31 -23.63
N MET A 451 7.00 2.31 -22.77
CA MET A 451 7.25 2.49 -21.32
C MET A 451 6.04 3.02 -20.53
N TRP A 452 4.84 2.82 -21.07
CA TRP A 452 3.56 3.13 -20.44
C TRP A 452 2.67 1.89 -20.44
N SER A 453 1.86 1.70 -19.41
CA SER A 453 0.78 0.73 -19.50
C SER A 453 -0.34 1.26 -20.41
N LEU A 454 -1.24 0.38 -20.82
CA LEU A 454 -2.54 0.83 -21.30
C LEU A 454 -3.26 1.63 -20.21
N ASP A 455 -4.21 2.46 -20.60
CA ASP A 455 -4.95 3.29 -19.66
C ASP A 455 -5.85 2.43 -18.76
N THR A 456 -6.11 2.92 -17.55
CA THR A 456 -7.18 2.35 -16.70
C THR A 456 -8.55 2.60 -17.33
N LEU A 457 -9.60 1.96 -16.80
CA LEU A 457 -10.97 2.20 -17.28
C LEU A 457 -11.43 3.66 -17.17
N PHE A 458 -10.83 4.41 -16.25
CA PHE A 458 -11.17 5.81 -16.03
C PHE A 458 -10.28 6.77 -16.83
N GLY A 459 -9.42 6.24 -17.71
CA GLY A 459 -8.60 7.03 -18.63
C GLY A 459 -7.23 7.43 -18.09
N ARG A 460 -6.80 6.92 -16.92
CA ARG A 460 -5.48 7.22 -16.38
C ARG A 460 -4.40 6.44 -17.10
N SER A 461 -3.45 7.15 -17.72
CA SER A 461 -2.20 6.56 -18.21
C SER A 461 -1.20 6.36 -17.07
N ILE A 462 -0.53 5.21 -17.04
CA ILE A 462 0.44 4.88 -15.99
C ILE A 462 1.83 4.69 -16.60
N ALA A 463 2.75 5.59 -16.26
CA ALA A 463 4.15 5.43 -16.59
C ALA A 463 4.73 4.25 -15.81
N MET A 464 5.44 3.34 -16.49
CA MET A 464 6.03 2.18 -15.84
C MET A 464 7.42 2.50 -15.30
N PRO A 465 7.66 2.42 -13.98
CA PRO A 465 8.98 2.71 -13.44
C PRO A 465 10.03 1.75 -14.00
N GLU A 466 11.15 2.30 -14.43
CA GLU A 466 12.27 1.52 -14.97
C GLU A 466 12.88 0.60 -13.91
N GLU A 467 13.04 -0.66 -14.28
CA GLU A 467 13.72 -1.66 -13.45
C GLU A 467 14.87 -2.26 -14.23
N TYR A 468 16.05 -2.28 -13.61
CA TYR A 468 17.25 -2.80 -14.23
C TYR A 468 17.60 -4.18 -13.65
N ASN A 469 18.08 -5.08 -14.51
CA ASN A 469 18.56 -6.40 -14.13
C ASN A 469 19.95 -6.30 -13.47
N ARG A 470 20.56 -7.44 -13.12
CA ARG A 470 21.89 -7.47 -12.46
C ARG A 470 23.03 -6.98 -13.36
N GLN A 471 22.79 -6.95 -14.66
CA GLN A 471 23.71 -6.51 -15.70
C GLN A 471 23.55 -5.01 -15.99
N GLY A 472 22.57 -4.33 -15.37
CA GLY A 472 22.29 -2.92 -15.59
C GLY A 472 21.43 -2.66 -16.83
N GLU A 473 20.80 -3.68 -17.41
CA GLU A 473 19.92 -3.55 -18.58
C GLU A 473 18.46 -3.48 -18.13
N LEU A 474 17.60 -2.83 -18.91
CA LEU A 474 16.17 -2.77 -18.64
C LEU A 474 15.57 -4.19 -18.55
N ASN A 475 14.84 -4.45 -17.47
CA ASN A 475 14.19 -5.71 -17.21
C ASN A 475 12.87 -5.80 -17.99
N ILE A 476 12.97 -6.24 -19.24
CA ILE A 476 11.84 -6.39 -20.17
C ILE A 476 10.71 -7.24 -19.59
N GLU A 477 11.02 -8.31 -18.86
CA GLU A 477 9.98 -9.16 -18.25
C GLU A 477 9.22 -8.43 -17.13
N SER A 478 9.89 -7.54 -16.39
CA SER A 478 9.19 -6.68 -15.42
C SER A 478 8.27 -5.69 -16.14
N VAL A 479 8.74 -5.09 -17.24
CA VAL A 479 7.95 -4.16 -18.07
C VAL A 479 6.71 -4.85 -18.62
N LYS A 480 6.84 -6.03 -19.24
CA LYS A 480 5.71 -6.82 -19.75
C LYS A 480 4.66 -7.11 -18.67
N ARG A 481 5.11 -7.54 -17.48
CA ARG A 481 4.21 -7.82 -16.36
C ARG A 481 3.49 -6.56 -15.88
N LYS A 482 4.19 -5.44 -15.75
CA LYS A 482 3.59 -4.16 -15.35
C LYS A 482 2.58 -3.66 -16.39
N ALA A 483 2.88 -3.80 -17.67
CA ALA A 483 2.03 -3.34 -18.76
C ALA A 483 0.65 -4.00 -18.76
N VAL A 484 0.58 -5.26 -18.32
CA VAL A 484 -0.67 -6.01 -18.13
C VAL A 484 -1.34 -5.69 -16.80
N ASN A 485 -0.56 -5.66 -15.71
CA ASN A 485 -1.13 -5.57 -14.37
C ASN A 485 -1.59 -4.16 -14.01
N TYR A 486 -0.88 -3.13 -14.45
CA TYR A 486 -1.13 -1.75 -14.04
C TYR A 486 -2.49 -1.21 -14.50
N PRO A 487 -2.98 -1.47 -15.73
CA PRO A 487 -4.32 -1.07 -16.13
C PRO A 487 -5.40 -1.69 -15.24
N ILE A 488 -5.24 -2.97 -14.88
CA ILE A 488 -6.21 -3.70 -14.06
C ILE A 488 -6.13 -3.24 -12.60
N LEU A 489 -4.94 -3.29 -11.98
CA LEU A 489 -4.72 -2.85 -10.59
C LEU A 489 -5.02 -1.36 -10.39
N GLY A 490 -4.76 -0.56 -11.43
CA GLY A 490 -5.10 0.85 -11.49
C GLY A 490 -6.60 1.06 -11.39
N THR A 491 -7.33 0.32 -12.21
CA THR A 491 -8.79 0.31 -12.18
C THR A 491 -9.32 -0.18 -10.83
N ASP A 492 -8.80 -1.28 -10.27
CA ASP A 492 -9.20 -1.78 -8.93
C ASP A 492 -9.06 -0.66 -7.88
N GLY A 493 -7.92 0.02 -7.87
CA GLY A 493 -7.65 1.11 -6.93
C GLY A 493 -8.61 2.29 -7.09
N GLU A 494 -8.93 2.63 -8.34
CA GLU A 494 -9.88 3.69 -8.68
C GLU A 494 -11.32 3.35 -8.28
N VAL A 495 -11.78 2.12 -8.54
CA VAL A 495 -13.11 1.66 -8.10
C VAL A 495 -13.23 1.74 -6.59
N MET A 496 -12.25 1.23 -5.84
CA MET A 496 -12.28 1.26 -4.39
C MET A 496 -12.27 2.66 -3.81
N LYS A 497 -11.46 3.58 -4.35
CA LYS A 497 -11.43 4.97 -3.91
C LYS A 497 -12.73 5.71 -4.27
N ARG A 498 -13.31 5.47 -5.44
CA ARG A 498 -14.64 6.00 -5.81
C ARG A 498 -15.72 5.47 -4.87
N ALA A 499 -15.67 4.19 -4.51
CA ALA A 499 -16.61 3.59 -3.58
C ALA A 499 -16.51 4.21 -2.17
N VAL A 500 -15.28 4.46 -1.69
CA VAL A 500 -15.05 5.16 -0.42
C VAL A 500 -15.59 6.59 -0.47
N ILE A 501 -15.39 7.33 -1.57
CA ILE A 501 -15.95 8.68 -1.76
C ILE A 501 -17.49 8.63 -1.77
N ILE A 502 -18.10 7.72 -2.54
CA ILE A 502 -19.57 7.55 -2.61
C ILE A 502 -20.17 7.26 -1.23
N CYS A 503 -19.49 6.44 -0.42
CA CYS A 503 -19.93 6.14 0.94
C CYS A 503 -19.76 7.34 1.87
N ASN A 504 -18.66 8.09 1.74
CA ASN A 504 -18.43 9.31 2.52
C ASN A 504 -19.45 10.41 2.19
N ASP A 505 -19.80 10.59 0.92
CA ASP A 505 -20.80 11.57 0.46
C ASP A 505 -22.22 11.26 0.98
N ARG A 506 -22.44 10.03 1.48
CA ARG A 506 -23.65 9.61 2.16
C ARG A 506 -23.50 9.56 3.69
N ASP A 507 -22.44 10.15 4.23
CA ASP A 507 -22.12 10.19 5.66
C ASP A 507 -22.06 8.79 6.31
N LEU A 508 -21.68 7.77 5.54
CA LEU A 508 -21.58 6.41 6.08
C LEU A 508 -20.39 6.32 7.05
N PRO A 509 -20.53 5.59 8.18
CA PRO A 509 -19.51 5.47 9.22
C PRO A 509 -18.38 4.52 8.81
N LEU A 510 -17.56 4.92 7.85
CA LEU A 510 -16.45 4.14 7.31
C LEU A 510 -15.43 3.76 8.41
N ALA A 511 -15.21 2.46 8.58
CA ALA A 511 -14.35 1.92 9.64
C ALA A 511 -13.02 1.42 9.12
N VAL A 512 -13.03 0.58 8.07
CA VAL A 512 -11.84 0.00 7.46
C VAL A 512 -12.11 -0.38 6.00
N THR A 513 -11.10 -0.24 5.15
CA THR A 513 -11.12 -0.77 3.78
C THR A 513 -9.91 -1.68 3.56
N VAL A 514 -10.16 -2.85 2.96
CA VAL A 514 -9.15 -3.88 2.71
C VAL A 514 -9.46 -4.54 1.38
N HIS A 515 -8.46 -4.62 0.51
CA HIS A 515 -8.58 -5.19 -0.84
C HIS A 515 -9.75 -4.55 -1.61
N ASP A 516 -10.78 -5.32 -1.89
CA ASP A 516 -12.01 -5.07 -2.64
C ASP A 516 -13.23 -4.83 -1.72
N SER A 517 -12.98 -4.66 -0.41
CA SER A 517 -14.03 -4.52 0.62
C SER A 517 -14.02 -3.19 1.37
N ILE A 518 -15.22 -2.75 1.75
CA ILE A 518 -15.48 -1.59 2.61
C ILE A 518 -16.32 -2.05 3.80
N THR A 519 -15.84 -1.77 5.00
CA THR A 519 -16.55 -2.03 6.26
C THR A 519 -16.96 -0.70 6.90
N CYS A 520 -18.25 -0.58 7.20
CA CYS A 520 -18.84 0.50 7.99
C CYS A 520 -19.19 0.01 9.41
N ASP A 521 -19.07 0.91 10.39
CA ASP A 521 -19.45 0.67 11.78
C ASP A 521 -20.91 1.08 12.00
N GLY A 522 -21.81 0.11 11.99
CA GLY A 522 -23.25 0.33 12.12
C GLY A 522 -24.06 -0.66 11.32
N ASP A 523 -25.33 -0.78 11.69
CA ASP A 523 -26.36 -1.35 10.84
C ASP A 523 -26.77 -0.31 9.80
N ILE A 524 -26.12 -0.33 8.63
CA ILE A 524 -26.32 0.66 7.57
C ILE A 524 -26.79 0.00 6.27
N GLU A 525 -27.33 0.82 5.38
CA GLU A 525 -27.64 0.42 4.01
C GLU A 525 -26.61 1.03 3.07
N PHE A 526 -25.88 0.16 2.36
CA PHE A 526 -25.00 0.62 1.30
C PHE A 526 -25.82 1.07 0.09
N PRO A 527 -25.37 2.09 -0.65
CA PRO A 527 -25.97 2.50 -1.89
C PRO A 527 -25.59 1.57 -3.04
N ILE A 528 -26.13 0.34 -3.01
CA ILE A 528 -25.73 -0.78 -3.88
C ILE A 528 -25.72 -0.36 -5.36
N ASP A 529 -26.78 0.27 -5.86
CA ASP A 529 -26.86 0.68 -7.26
C ASP A 529 -25.71 1.62 -7.68
N SER A 530 -25.34 2.58 -6.81
CA SER A 530 -24.21 3.47 -7.09
C SER A 530 -22.87 2.74 -7.04
N LEU A 531 -22.71 1.76 -6.16
CA LEU A 531 -21.47 1.00 -5.98
C LEU A 531 -21.27 -0.03 -7.09
N GLU A 532 -22.32 -0.74 -7.47
CA GLU A 532 -22.25 -1.76 -8.52
C GLU A 532 -22.03 -1.17 -9.92
N ASN A 533 -22.42 0.10 -10.13
CA ASN A 533 -22.33 0.80 -11.42
C ASN A 533 -21.25 1.90 -11.44
N ILE A 534 -20.20 1.79 -10.61
CA ILE A 534 -19.04 2.70 -10.67
C ILE A 534 -18.32 2.61 -12.02
N THR A 535 -18.27 1.41 -12.60
CA THR A 535 -17.66 1.15 -13.90
C THR A 535 -18.70 1.09 -15.01
N PRO A 536 -18.30 1.13 -16.30
CA PRO A 536 -19.24 0.95 -17.43
C PRO A 536 -19.95 -0.41 -17.46
N PHE A 537 -19.58 -1.33 -16.58
CA PHE A 537 -20.22 -2.62 -16.37
C PHE A 537 -20.58 -2.81 -14.90
N ARG A 538 -21.50 -3.73 -14.63
CA ARG A 538 -21.91 -4.05 -13.27
C ARG A 538 -20.87 -4.95 -12.58
N ILE A 539 -20.43 -4.56 -11.39
CA ILE A 539 -19.64 -5.40 -10.48
C ILE A 539 -20.51 -5.72 -9.26
N PRO A 540 -20.93 -6.97 -9.03
CA PRO A 540 -21.79 -7.31 -7.89
C PRO A 540 -21.14 -6.92 -6.56
N PHE A 541 -21.90 -6.23 -5.71
CA PHE A 541 -21.45 -5.76 -4.39
C PHE A 541 -22.20 -6.50 -3.28
N ILE A 542 -21.51 -7.44 -2.65
CA ILE A 542 -22.11 -8.37 -1.70
C ILE A 542 -22.00 -7.81 -0.29
N VAL A 543 -23.14 -7.62 0.37
CA VAL A 543 -23.19 -7.07 1.74
C VAL A 543 -23.41 -8.17 2.78
N LYS A 544 -22.65 -8.10 3.87
CA LYS A 544 -22.81 -8.91 5.07
C LYS A 544 -22.84 -8.03 6.32
N LYS A 545 -23.58 -8.48 7.34
CA LYS A 545 -23.64 -7.85 8.67
C LYS A 545 -23.07 -8.81 9.71
N THR A 546 -22.14 -8.35 10.53
CA THR A 546 -21.39 -9.19 11.46
C THR A 546 -21.11 -8.47 12.78
N PHE A 547 -21.08 -9.21 13.90
CA PHE A 547 -20.78 -8.63 15.23
C PHE A 547 -19.28 -8.38 15.45
N ARG A 548 -18.43 -9.00 14.63
CA ARG A 548 -16.97 -8.87 14.60
C ARG A 548 -16.53 -8.70 13.15
N TRP A 549 -15.28 -8.30 12.90
CA TRP A 549 -14.83 -8.01 11.53
C TRP A 549 -14.62 -9.25 10.63
N GLU A 550 -14.73 -10.46 11.19
CA GLU A 550 -14.64 -11.71 10.43
C GLU A 550 -15.73 -11.87 9.37
#